data_AF-A0A6S9ARL0-F1
#
_entry.id   AF-A0A6S9ARL0-F1
#
_cell.length_a   1.000
_cell.length_b   1.000
_cell.length_c   1.000
_cell.angle_alpha   90.00
_cell.angle_beta   90.00
_cell.angle_gamma   90.00
#
_symmetry.space_group_name_H-M   'P 1'
#
loop_
_entity.id
_entity.type
_entity.pdbx_description
1 polymer ?
#
loop_
_entity_poly.entity_id
_entity_poly.type
_entity_poly.pdbx_seq_one_letter_code
_entity_poly.pdbx_strand_id
1 'polypeptide(L)'
;MKFTVAATIVVSAVSSANAFAPSAFGVSKSSTALNAEIRGPSEKSKELRFGWDGTTALGGAVEVAAPARMLEDIRAAGETQSEECELFNANLEMSGDDIKFEDVIELIDNNYETQLLEFKNGDILNNQGENEGSAKVLSYAALANMDKETTLKLWGQYYREVLADPEGDSHQNIRNFMKYGWEGVPFENGIALTKKAVGDNEWDAFSESWIP
;
A
#
# COMPACT_ATOMS: atom_id res chain seq x y z
N MET A 1 -32.69 48.39 48.54
CA MET A 1 -33.06 49.82 48.46
C MET A 1 -32.06 50.54 47.56
N LYS A 2 -32.55 51.37 46.63
CA LYS A 2 -31.86 52.37 45.76
C LYS A 2 -31.24 51.82 44.46
N PHE A 3 -31.96 51.90 43.32
CA PHE A 3 -32.12 53.03 42.36
C PHE A 3 -30.84 53.26 41.52
N THR A 4 -30.82 52.81 40.25
CA THR A 4 -30.92 53.60 38.98
C THR A 4 -29.68 54.50 38.76
N VAL A 5 -28.94 54.39 37.65
CA VAL A 5 -29.13 55.17 36.41
C VAL A 5 -28.34 54.54 35.24
N ALA A 6 -28.97 54.57 34.06
CA ALA A 6 -28.45 54.17 32.76
C ALA A 6 -27.49 55.19 32.14
N ALA A 7 -26.59 54.73 31.27
CA ALA A 7 -26.04 55.54 30.18
C ALA A 7 -25.88 54.67 28.93
N THR A 8 -26.78 54.93 28.00
CA THR A 8 -26.84 54.42 26.63
C THR A 8 -25.69 55.01 25.80
N ILE A 9 -24.95 54.17 25.08
CA ILE A 9 -24.18 54.60 23.89
C ILE A 9 -24.59 53.70 22.73
N VAL A 10 -25.35 54.29 21.81
CA VAL A 10 -25.68 53.74 20.49
C VAL A 10 -24.48 54.04 19.58
N VAL A 11 -23.88 53.00 19.01
CA VAL A 11 -23.01 53.14 17.83
C VAL A 11 -23.64 52.36 16.68
N SER A 12 -24.33 53.11 15.83
CA SER A 12 -24.81 52.67 14.53
C SER A 12 -23.64 52.62 13.54
N ALA A 13 -23.20 51.41 13.18
CA ALA A 13 -22.31 51.20 12.05
C ALA A 13 -23.15 50.91 10.79
N VAL A 14 -23.30 51.93 9.96
CA VAL A 14 -23.91 51.84 8.63
C VAL A 14 -22.79 51.48 7.65
N SER A 15 -22.69 50.22 7.26
CA SER A 15 -21.82 49.83 6.14
C SER A 15 -22.63 49.90 4.84
N SER A 16 -22.41 51.00 4.12
CA SER A 16 -22.91 51.29 2.78
C SER A 16 -22.41 50.27 1.75
N ALA A 17 -23.33 49.62 1.06
CA ALA A 17 -23.06 48.80 -0.11
C ALA A 17 -22.86 49.71 -1.33
N ASN A 18 -21.67 49.68 -1.92
CA ASN A 18 -21.43 50.31 -3.22
C ASN A 18 -21.71 49.29 -4.33
N ALA A 19 -22.90 49.38 -4.92
CA ALA A 19 -23.26 48.69 -6.15
C ALA A 19 -22.63 49.45 -7.33
N PHE A 20 -21.62 48.86 -7.96
CA PHE A 20 -21.03 49.38 -9.19
C PHE A 20 -21.75 48.75 -10.38
N ALA A 21 -22.65 49.51 -11.00
CA ALA A 21 -23.30 49.13 -12.26
C ALA A 21 -22.83 50.08 -13.37
N PRO A 22 -22.09 49.61 -14.39
CA PRO A 22 -21.94 50.35 -15.63
C PRO A 22 -23.06 49.91 -16.60
N SER A 23 -23.93 50.85 -16.97
CA SER A 23 -24.87 50.67 -18.07
C SER A 23 -24.24 51.08 -19.40
N ALA A 24 -24.47 50.22 -20.39
CA ALA A 24 -24.29 50.26 -21.84
C ALA A 24 -23.71 51.53 -22.50
N PHE A 25 -22.55 51.36 -23.13
CA PHE A 25 -22.24 52.02 -24.40
C PHE A 25 -21.89 50.96 -25.45
N GLY A 26 -22.53 51.09 -26.62
CA GLY A 26 -22.69 50.03 -27.61
C GLY A 26 -21.39 49.55 -28.26
N VAL A 27 -21.29 48.23 -28.37
CA VAL A 27 -20.49 47.55 -29.38
C VAL A 27 -21.38 46.47 -29.99
N SER A 28 -21.65 46.59 -31.28
CA SER A 28 -22.37 45.60 -32.08
C SER A 28 -21.61 44.27 -32.03
N LYS A 29 -22.17 43.26 -31.37
CA LYS A 29 -21.69 41.88 -31.50
C LYS A 29 -22.35 41.29 -32.74
N SER A 30 -21.61 41.28 -33.85
CA SER A 30 -21.91 40.41 -34.99
C SER A 30 -21.89 38.96 -34.48
N SER A 31 -23.07 38.36 -34.37
CA SER A 31 -23.25 36.96 -34.00
C SER A 31 -23.21 36.16 -35.30
N THR A 32 -22.04 35.65 -35.67
CA THR A 32 -21.97 34.55 -36.63
C THR A 32 -22.40 33.29 -35.88
N ALA A 33 -23.69 32.96 -35.96
CA ALA A 33 -24.19 31.65 -35.58
C ALA A 33 -23.61 30.62 -36.56
N LEU A 34 -22.55 29.92 -36.15
CA LEU A 34 -22.16 28.68 -36.79
C LEU A 34 -23.23 27.64 -36.43
N ASN A 35 -24.06 27.27 -37.41
CA ASN A 35 -24.89 26.07 -37.30
C ASN A 35 -23.96 24.86 -37.20
N ALA A 36 -23.79 24.34 -35.98
CA ALA A 36 -23.22 23.01 -35.78
C ALA A 36 -24.32 21.99 -36.13
N GLU A 37 -24.32 21.54 -37.38
CA GLU A 37 -25.15 20.43 -37.81
C GLU A 37 -24.62 19.14 -37.15
N ILE A 38 -25.30 18.68 -36.11
CA ILE A 38 -25.00 17.42 -35.42
C ILE A 38 -25.29 16.30 -36.41
N ARG A 39 -24.25 15.77 -37.05
CA ARG A 39 -24.38 14.56 -37.87
C ARG A 39 -24.80 13.41 -36.95
N GLY A 40 -25.85 12.69 -37.34
CA GLY A 40 -26.26 11.46 -36.67
C GLY A 40 -25.10 10.45 -36.60
N PRO A 41 -25.18 9.48 -35.67
CA PRO A 41 -24.12 8.51 -35.45
C PRO A 41 -23.74 7.82 -36.76
N SER A 42 -22.46 7.93 -37.14
CA SER A 42 -21.95 7.22 -38.32
C SER A 42 -21.98 5.71 -38.09
N GLU A 43 -22.13 4.94 -39.18
CA GLU A 43 -22.11 3.46 -39.20
C GLU A 43 -20.85 2.84 -38.56
N LYS A 44 -19.77 3.62 -38.32
CA LYS A 44 -18.59 3.14 -37.59
C LYS A 44 -18.78 2.98 -36.08
N SER A 45 -19.95 3.29 -35.55
CA SER A 45 -20.32 3.04 -34.14
C SER A 45 -20.75 1.60 -33.85
N LYS A 46 -20.82 0.72 -34.86
CA LYS A 46 -21.37 -0.64 -34.71
C LYS A 46 -20.39 -1.73 -34.26
N GLU A 47 -19.09 -1.46 -34.14
CA GLU A 47 -18.12 -2.52 -33.75
C GLU A 47 -17.07 -2.08 -32.72
N LEU A 48 -17.46 -1.28 -31.73
CA LEU A 48 -16.79 -1.37 -30.43
C LEU A 48 -17.63 -2.27 -29.54
N ARG A 49 -17.52 -3.58 -29.81
CA ARG A 49 -17.99 -4.62 -28.87
C ARG A 49 -17.01 -4.63 -27.69
N PHE A 50 -17.23 -3.69 -26.77
CA PHE A 50 -16.73 -3.84 -25.41
C PHE A 50 -17.44 -5.07 -24.83
N GLY A 51 -16.72 -6.19 -24.75
CA GLY A 51 -17.25 -7.49 -24.33
C GLY A 51 -17.65 -7.46 -22.86
N TRP A 52 -18.88 -7.02 -22.60
CA TRP A 52 -19.52 -7.11 -21.30
C TRP A 52 -20.81 -7.90 -21.46
N ASP A 53 -20.79 -9.17 -21.07
CA ASP A 53 -21.94 -10.09 -21.18
C ASP A 53 -22.90 -10.00 -19.97
N GLY A 54 -22.65 -9.05 -19.06
CA GLY A 54 -23.42 -8.90 -17.83
C GLY A 54 -23.00 -9.87 -16.72
N THR A 55 -22.01 -10.73 -16.96
CA THR A 55 -21.51 -11.71 -15.99
C THR A 55 -19.99 -11.70 -15.81
N THR A 56 -19.19 -11.39 -16.84
CA THR A 56 -17.73 -11.27 -16.73
C THR A 56 -17.19 -10.25 -17.74
N ALA A 57 -16.26 -9.41 -17.30
CA ALA A 57 -15.52 -8.49 -18.19
C ALA A 57 -14.52 -9.27 -19.05
N LEU A 58 -14.79 -9.42 -20.35
CA LEU A 58 -13.85 -9.95 -21.33
C LEU A 58 -13.04 -8.78 -21.91
N GLY A 59 -12.07 -8.28 -21.16
CA GLY A 59 -11.16 -7.24 -21.68
C GLY A 59 -10.57 -6.36 -20.60
N GLY A 60 -9.33 -6.69 -20.24
CA GLY A 60 -8.57 -6.05 -19.18
C GLY A 60 -8.27 -7.09 -18.12
N ALA A 61 -7.06 -7.65 -18.17
CA ALA A 61 -6.48 -8.23 -16.98
C ALA A 61 -6.40 -7.08 -15.97
N VAL A 62 -7.46 -6.92 -15.16
CA VAL A 62 -7.22 -6.56 -13.78
C VAL A 62 -6.33 -7.71 -13.34
N GLU A 63 -5.03 -7.47 -13.22
CA GLU A 63 -4.18 -8.31 -12.38
C GLU A 63 -4.84 -8.20 -11.01
N VAL A 64 -5.80 -9.09 -10.77
CA VAL A 64 -6.47 -9.19 -9.49
C VAL A 64 -5.34 -9.62 -8.59
N ALA A 65 -4.83 -8.68 -7.78
CA ALA A 65 -3.81 -8.95 -6.78
C ALA A 65 -4.16 -10.29 -6.15
N ALA A 66 -3.26 -11.26 -6.29
CA ALA A 66 -3.56 -12.64 -5.91
C ALA A 66 -4.15 -12.62 -4.49
N PRO A 67 -5.22 -13.37 -4.20
CA PRO A 67 -5.81 -13.34 -2.87
C PRO A 67 -4.74 -13.73 -1.85
N ALA A 68 -4.75 -13.05 -0.71
CA ALA A 68 -3.86 -13.34 0.41
C ALA A 68 -3.91 -14.84 0.72
N ARG A 69 -2.74 -15.49 0.75
CA ARG A 69 -2.64 -16.92 1.02
C ARG A 69 -2.42 -17.15 2.51
N MET A 70 -3.03 -18.20 3.04
CA MET A 70 -2.81 -18.61 4.44
C MET A 70 -1.43 -19.24 4.58
N LEU A 71 -0.75 -18.94 5.68
CA LEU A 71 0.60 -19.45 5.98
C LEU A 71 0.63 -20.99 5.99
N GLU A 72 -0.41 -21.61 6.52
CA GLU A 72 -0.57 -23.07 6.60
C GLU A 72 -0.66 -23.72 5.21
N ASP A 73 -1.37 -23.10 4.27
CA ASP A 73 -1.49 -23.59 2.90
C ASP A 73 -0.16 -23.49 2.14
N ILE A 74 0.60 -22.41 2.35
CA ILE A 74 1.93 -22.22 1.74
C ILE A 74 2.89 -23.31 2.24
N ARG A 75 2.90 -23.57 3.55
CA ARG A 75 3.72 -24.62 4.15
C ARG A 75 3.30 -26.01 3.69
N ALA A 76 1.99 -26.27 3.60
CA ALA A 76 1.45 -27.54 3.11
C ALA A 76 1.79 -27.79 1.63
N ALA A 77 1.85 -26.72 0.82
CA ALA A 77 2.28 -26.78 -0.57
C ALA A 77 3.79 -27.08 -0.72
N GLY A 78 4.57 -26.98 0.35
CA GLY A 78 6.03 -27.21 0.32
C GLY A 78 6.78 -26.14 -0.46
N GLU A 79 6.26 -24.92 -0.49
CA GLU A 79 6.89 -23.81 -1.21
C GLU A 79 8.24 -23.45 -0.56
N THR A 80 9.33 -23.65 -1.29
CA THR A 80 10.68 -23.32 -0.82
C THR A 80 10.98 -21.85 -1.02
N GLN A 81 11.94 -21.31 -0.25
CA GLN A 81 12.44 -19.95 -0.45
C GLN A 81 13.38 -19.91 -1.66
N SER A 82 13.79 -18.71 -2.09
CA SER A 82 14.86 -18.57 -3.09
C SER A 82 16.23 -18.81 -2.44
N GLU A 83 17.22 -19.20 -3.24
CA GLU A 83 18.59 -19.41 -2.77
C GLU A 83 19.18 -18.15 -2.11
N GLU A 84 18.84 -16.95 -2.62
CA GLU A 84 19.23 -15.67 -2.04
C GLU A 84 18.68 -15.50 -0.61
N CYS A 85 17.42 -15.88 -0.39
CA CYS A 85 16.80 -15.82 0.93
C CYS A 85 17.43 -16.83 1.90
N GLU A 86 17.72 -18.04 1.44
CA GLU A 86 18.36 -19.07 2.27
C GLU A 86 19.78 -18.64 2.70
N LEU A 87 20.55 -18.06 1.78
CA LEU A 87 21.88 -17.52 2.08
C LEU A 87 21.81 -16.35 3.07
N PHE A 88 20.84 -15.45 2.88
CA PHE A 88 20.61 -14.35 3.80
C PHE A 88 20.26 -14.85 5.22
N ASN A 89 19.37 -15.83 5.33
CA ASN A 89 18.97 -16.42 6.60
C ASN A 89 20.15 -17.06 7.33
N ALA A 90 20.99 -17.79 6.61
CA ALA A 90 22.21 -18.36 7.18
C ALA A 90 23.17 -17.28 7.70
N ASN A 91 23.35 -16.19 6.96
CA ASN A 91 24.19 -15.07 7.40
C ASN A 91 23.62 -14.36 8.64
N LEU A 92 22.30 -14.20 8.70
CA LEU A 92 21.59 -13.60 9.83
C LEU A 92 21.77 -14.41 11.13
N GLU A 93 21.74 -15.74 11.04
CA GLU A 93 22.00 -16.62 12.19
C GLU A 93 23.45 -16.54 12.67
N MET A 94 24.41 -16.38 11.75
CA MET A 94 25.84 -16.29 12.09
C MET A 94 26.26 -14.91 12.63
N SER A 95 25.76 -13.82 12.04
CA SER A 95 26.16 -12.44 12.37
C SER A 95 25.11 -11.41 11.94
N GLY A 96 24.00 -11.34 12.68
CA GLY A 96 22.86 -10.47 12.37
C GLY A 96 22.90 -9.05 12.96
N ASP A 97 23.93 -8.68 13.71
CA ASP A 97 23.90 -7.46 14.54
C ASP A 97 24.02 -6.15 13.74
N ASP A 98 24.61 -6.21 12.54
CA ASP A 98 24.87 -5.05 11.67
C ASP A 98 23.92 -4.92 10.48
N ILE A 99 22.85 -5.72 10.44
CA ILE A 99 21.89 -5.69 9.34
C ILE A 99 21.15 -4.35 9.33
N LYS A 100 20.92 -3.85 8.11
CA LYS A 100 20.10 -2.69 7.83
C LYS A 100 18.73 -3.11 7.36
N PHE A 101 17.72 -2.40 7.81
CA PHE A 101 16.34 -2.66 7.44
C PHE A 101 16.11 -2.54 5.93
N GLU A 102 16.77 -1.59 5.28
CA GLU A 102 16.66 -1.35 3.83
C GLU A 102 17.10 -2.57 3.02
N ASP A 103 18.20 -3.22 3.42
CA ASP A 103 18.73 -4.42 2.75
C ASP A 103 17.73 -5.59 2.87
N VAL A 104 17.03 -5.69 4.01
CA VAL A 104 15.98 -6.71 4.22
C VAL A 104 14.77 -6.44 3.33
N ILE A 105 14.32 -5.19 3.25
CA ILE A 105 13.19 -4.83 2.39
C ILE A 105 13.53 -5.03 0.92
N GLU A 106 14.74 -4.69 0.49
CA GLU A 106 15.20 -4.92 -0.88
C GLU A 106 15.23 -6.41 -1.23
N LEU A 107 15.76 -7.26 -0.34
CA LEU A 107 15.74 -8.71 -0.51
C LEU A 107 14.31 -9.24 -0.68
N ILE A 108 13.39 -8.80 0.18
CA ILE A 108 11.98 -9.18 0.13
C ILE A 108 11.35 -8.70 -1.18
N ASP A 109 11.57 -7.45 -1.57
CA ASP A 109 11.00 -6.86 -2.77
C ASP A 109 11.54 -7.49 -4.05
N ASN A 110 12.76 -8.03 -4.05
CA ASN A 110 13.32 -8.76 -5.18
C ASN A 110 12.68 -10.15 -5.35
N ASN A 111 12.37 -10.83 -4.23
CA ASN A 111 11.96 -12.24 -4.23
C ASN A 111 10.44 -12.45 -4.06
N TYR A 112 9.72 -11.44 -3.57
CA TYR A 112 8.29 -11.53 -3.26
C TYR A 112 7.52 -10.32 -3.80
N GLU A 113 6.25 -10.53 -4.08
CA GLU A 113 5.26 -9.48 -4.35
C GLU A 113 4.55 -9.15 -3.04
N THR A 114 4.54 -7.87 -2.67
CA THR A 114 3.86 -7.40 -1.47
C THR A 114 2.40 -7.10 -1.77
N GLN A 115 1.53 -7.46 -0.83
CA GLN A 115 0.11 -7.19 -0.87
C GLN A 115 -0.30 -6.30 0.30
N LEU A 116 -1.30 -5.45 0.06
CA LEU A 116 -1.87 -4.58 1.09
C LEU A 116 -2.82 -5.41 1.96
N LEU A 117 -2.37 -5.74 3.16
CA LEU A 117 -3.11 -6.54 4.13
C LEU A 117 -3.14 -5.88 5.49
N GLU A 118 -4.28 -6.00 6.15
CA GLU A 118 -4.42 -5.65 7.57
C GLU A 118 -3.83 -6.79 8.40
N PHE A 119 -3.00 -6.45 9.39
CA PHE A 119 -2.41 -7.43 10.29
C PHE A 119 -2.41 -6.94 11.74
N LYS A 120 -2.55 -7.90 12.65
CA LYS A 120 -2.48 -7.67 14.10
C LYS A 120 -1.10 -8.03 14.63
N ASN A 121 -0.59 -7.21 15.54
CA ASN A 121 0.65 -7.44 16.27
C ASN A 121 0.46 -7.05 17.74
N GLY A 122 0.12 -8.05 18.55
CA GLY A 122 -0.20 -7.84 19.96
C GLY A 122 -1.50 -7.05 20.12
N ASP A 123 -1.40 -5.88 20.74
CA ASP A 123 -2.54 -4.98 20.97
C ASP A 123 -2.80 -4.02 19.80
N ILE A 124 -1.93 -4.04 18.79
CA ILE A 124 -2.01 -3.13 17.65
C ILE A 124 -2.65 -3.84 16.46
N LEU A 125 -3.65 -3.18 15.88
CA LEU A 125 -4.19 -3.52 14.57
C LEU A 125 -3.65 -2.50 13.55
N ASN A 126 -2.93 -2.99 12.55
CA ASN A 126 -2.41 -2.16 11.46
C ASN A 126 -3.33 -2.31 10.26
N ASN A 127 -3.93 -1.21 9.80
CA ASN A 127 -4.83 -1.23 8.65
C ASN A 127 -4.06 -1.48 7.35
N GLN A 128 -4.77 -1.78 6.27
CA GLN A 128 -4.17 -1.94 4.93
C GLN A 128 -3.36 -0.70 4.54
N GLY A 129 -2.08 -0.90 4.19
CA GLY A 129 -1.14 0.17 3.81
C GLY A 129 -0.48 0.89 4.99
N GLU A 130 -0.81 0.53 6.24
CA GLU A 130 -0.10 1.03 7.42
C GLU A 130 1.04 0.09 7.79
N ASN A 131 2.20 0.67 8.12
CA ASN A 131 3.37 -0.08 8.59
C ASN A 131 3.76 -1.24 7.65
N GLU A 132 3.69 -1.01 6.34
CA GLU A 132 3.96 -2.03 5.30
C GLU A 132 5.29 -2.73 5.51
N GLY A 133 6.33 -2.01 5.92
CA GLY A 133 7.63 -2.59 6.22
C GLY A 133 7.58 -3.65 7.34
N SER A 134 6.76 -3.43 8.38
CA SER A 134 6.54 -4.44 9.43
C SER A 134 5.69 -5.61 8.93
N ALA A 135 4.70 -5.36 8.07
CA ALA A 135 3.92 -6.43 7.44
C ALA A 135 4.81 -7.36 6.59
N LYS A 136 5.72 -6.78 5.80
CA LYS A 136 6.71 -7.50 4.99
C LYS A 136 7.65 -8.34 5.86
N VAL A 137 8.27 -7.74 6.87
CA VAL A 137 9.22 -8.44 7.76
C VAL A 137 8.55 -9.59 8.51
N LEU A 138 7.38 -9.37 9.11
CA LEU A 138 6.65 -10.42 9.82
C LEU A 138 6.23 -11.55 8.89
N SER A 139 5.73 -11.21 7.69
CA SER A 139 5.37 -12.19 6.67
C SER A 139 6.57 -13.02 6.24
N TYR A 140 7.71 -12.38 5.97
CA TYR A 140 8.94 -13.04 5.55
C TYR A 140 9.47 -13.98 6.63
N ALA A 141 9.55 -13.51 7.87
CA ALA A 141 10.01 -14.30 9.00
C ALA A 141 9.10 -15.50 9.27
N ALA A 142 7.79 -15.35 9.08
CA ALA A 142 6.83 -16.45 9.20
C ALA A 142 7.02 -17.50 8.10
N LEU A 143 7.29 -17.08 6.86
CA LEU A 143 7.62 -17.98 5.75
C LEU A 143 8.95 -18.73 5.98
N ALA A 144 9.95 -18.04 6.51
CA ALA A 144 11.26 -18.59 6.85
C ALA A 144 11.27 -19.45 8.13
N ASN A 145 10.15 -19.55 8.85
CA ASN A 145 10.05 -20.21 10.16
C ASN A 145 11.06 -19.69 11.19
N MET A 146 11.34 -18.38 11.18
CA MET A 146 12.28 -17.76 12.11
C MET A 146 11.73 -17.72 13.54
N ASP A 147 12.63 -17.83 14.51
CA ASP A 147 12.28 -17.60 15.90
C ASP A 147 12.08 -16.10 16.19
N LYS A 148 11.60 -15.81 17.39
CA LYS A 148 11.30 -14.44 17.81
C LYS A 148 12.54 -13.54 17.79
N GLU A 149 13.68 -14.05 18.26
CA GLU A 149 14.91 -13.25 18.38
C GLU A 149 15.51 -12.93 17.00
N THR A 150 15.52 -13.89 16.08
CA THR A 150 16.00 -13.70 14.70
C THR A 150 15.07 -12.76 13.93
N THR A 151 13.76 -12.88 14.14
CA THR A 151 12.78 -11.96 13.54
C THR A 151 13.00 -10.52 14.00
N LEU A 152 13.33 -10.30 15.28
CA LEU A 152 13.61 -8.96 15.80
C LEU A 152 14.82 -8.31 15.11
N LYS A 153 15.85 -9.10 14.76
CA LYS A 153 17.03 -8.62 14.04
C LYS A 153 16.72 -8.13 12.62
N LEU A 154 15.66 -8.62 11.98
CA LEU A 154 15.26 -8.16 10.64
C LEU A 154 14.86 -6.68 10.59
N TRP A 155 14.41 -6.10 11.71
CA TRP A 155 14.17 -4.65 11.78
C TRP A 155 15.47 -3.83 11.85
N GLY A 156 16.64 -4.48 11.94
CA GLY A 156 17.95 -3.86 11.84
C GLY A 156 18.14 -2.71 12.83
N GLN A 157 18.41 -1.51 12.30
CA GLN A 157 18.65 -0.30 13.09
C GLN A 157 17.47 0.06 13.99
N TYR A 158 16.23 -0.17 13.55
CA TYR A 158 15.05 0.21 14.35
C TYR A 158 14.89 -0.65 15.59
N TYR A 159 15.30 -1.91 15.53
CA TYR A 159 15.36 -2.76 16.72
C TYR A 159 16.43 -2.27 17.70
N ARG A 160 17.60 -1.90 17.20
CA ARG A 160 18.68 -1.33 18.03
C ARG A 160 18.28 -0.01 18.68
N GLU A 161 17.53 0.85 17.98
CA GLU A 161 16.96 2.08 18.52
C GLU A 161 15.97 1.81 19.67
N VAL A 162 15.08 0.84 19.50
CA VAL A 162 14.11 0.45 20.55
C VAL A 162 14.82 -0.12 21.78
N LEU A 163 15.89 -0.89 21.60
CA LEU A 163 16.72 -1.39 22.70
C LEU A 163 17.47 -0.27 23.43
N ALA A 164 17.92 0.76 22.71
CA ALA A 164 18.60 1.90 23.29
C ALA A 164 17.66 2.86 24.04
N ASP A 165 16.38 2.91 23.64
CA ASP A 165 15.34 3.73 24.27
C ASP A 165 14.16 2.89 24.76
N PRO A 166 14.26 2.26 25.95
CA PRO A 166 13.21 1.40 26.49
C PRO A 166 11.92 2.15 26.85
N GLU A 167 12.00 3.44 27.19
CA GLU A 167 10.86 4.27 27.60
C GLU A 167 10.21 5.02 26.42
N GLY A 168 10.82 4.98 25.23
CA GLY A 168 10.30 5.63 24.03
C GLY A 168 8.99 5.01 23.49
N ASP A 169 8.30 5.78 22.66
CA ASP A 169 7.05 5.39 21.98
C ASP A 169 7.24 5.13 20.48
N SER A 170 8.48 5.14 19.99
CA SER A 170 8.82 4.83 18.60
C SER A 170 8.62 3.34 18.28
N HIS A 171 8.39 3.04 17.00
CA HIS A 171 8.37 1.68 16.44
C HIS A 171 7.49 0.69 17.21
N GLN A 172 6.24 1.07 17.40
CA GLN A 172 5.27 0.34 18.22
C GLN A 172 5.10 -1.14 17.83
N ASN A 173 5.24 -1.49 16.54
CA ASN A 173 5.21 -2.88 16.07
C ASN A 173 6.38 -3.71 16.62
N ILE A 174 7.59 -3.15 16.68
CA ILE A 174 8.77 -3.83 17.23
C ILE A 174 8.56 -4.09 18.73
N ARG A 175 8.11 -3.08 19.47
CA ARG A 175 7.84 -3.20 20.91
C ARG A 175 6.75 -4.22 21.23
N ASN A 176 5.67 -4.23 20.45
CA ASN A 176 4.60 -5.22 20.62
C ASN A 176 5.10 -6.63 20.31
N PHE A 177 5.90 -6.80 19.25
CA PHE A 177 6.48 -8.09 18.92
C PHE A 177 7.49 -8.56 19.97
N MET A 178 8.27 -7.66 20.58
CA MET A 178 9.12 -7.99 21.72
C MET A 178 8.31 -8.49 22.94
N LYS A 179 7.11 -7.96 23.16
CA LYS A 179 6.25 -8.36 24.29
C LYS A 179 5.51 -9.67 24.01
N TYR A 180 4.79 -9.75 22.90
CA TYR A 180 3.88 -10.85 22.59
C TYR A 180 4.50 -11.94 21.71
N GLY A 181 5.51 -11.61 20.91
CA GLY A 181 6.12 -12.52 19.95
C GLY A 181 5.11 -13.03 18.91
N TRP A 182 5.36 -14.24 18.39
CA TRP A 182 4.51 -14.88 17.40
C TRP A 182 3.06 -15.14 17.87
N GLU A 183 2.84 -15.30 19.17
CA GLU A 183 1.48 -15.43 19.73
C GLU A 183 0.63 -14.18 19.50
N GLY A 184 1.28 -13.02 19.33
CA GLY A 184 0.62 -11.75 19.02
C GLY A 184 0.31 -11.53 17.54
N VAL A 185 0.78 -12.41 16.64
CA VAL A 185 0.66 -12.25 15.18
C VAL A 185 -0.05 -13.48 14.59
N PRO A 186 -1.39 -13.56 14.68
CA PRO A 186 -2.15 -14.73 14.26
C PRO A 186 -2.28 -14.90 12.73
N PHE A 187 -1.93 -13.88 11.93
CA PHE A 187 -2.12 -13.88 10.47
C PHE A 187 -3.55 -14.23 10.02
N GLU A 188 -4.57 -13.70 10.70
CA GLU A 188 -5.99 -13.99 10.42
C GLU A 188 -6.40 -13.71 8.97
N ASN A 189 -5.83 -12.67 8.36
CA ASN A 189 -6.11 -12.28 6.98
C ASN A 189 -5.14 -12.90 5.95
N GLY A 190 -4.21 -13.74 6.38
CA GLY A 190 -3.16 -14.33 5.55
C GLY A 190 -1.82 -13.60 5.61
N ILE A 191 -0.92 -13.98 4.70
CA ILE A 191 0.46 -13.48 4.59
C ILE A 191 0.54 -12.36 3.54
N ALA A 192 1.29 -11.31 3.83
CA ALA A 192 1.41 -10.13 2.95
C ALA A 192 2.37 -10.31 1.76
N LEU A 193 2.96 -11.49 1.62
CA LEU A 193 3.96 -11.81 0.61
C LEU A 193 3.53 -13.00 -0.23
N THR A 194 3.66 -12.86 -1.54
CA THR A 194 3.54 -13.97 -2.50
C THR A 194 4.88 -14.13 -3.21
N LYS A 195 5.43 -15.35 -3.29
CA LYS A 195 6.71 -15.57 -3.98
C LYS A 195 6.57 -15.17 -5.45
N LYS A 196 7.53 -14.39 -5.94
CA LYS A 196 7.62 -14.09 -7.37
C LYS A 196 7.90 -15.37 -8.12
N ALA A 197 7.15 -15.62 -9.19
CA ALA A 197 7.57 -16.62 -10.15
C ALA A 197 8.92 -16.14 -10.71
N VAL A 198 9.99 -16.87 -10.37
CA VAL A 198 11.26 -16.75 -11.10
C VAL A 198 10.95 -17.29 -12.48
N GLY A 199 10.47 -16.42 -13.36
CA GLY A 199 10.29 -16.75 -14.76
C GLY A 199 11.66 -17.08 -15.32
N ASP A 200 11.74 -18.21 -16.02
CA ASP A 200 12.83 -18.67 -16.88
C ASP A 200 13.15 -17.64 -17.97
N ASN A 201 13.64 -16.46 -17.57
CA ASN A 201 14.27 -15.50 -18.48
C ASN A 201 15.71 -15.95 -18.80
N GLU A 202 16.13 -17.11 -18.29
CA GLU A 202 17.22 -17.86 -18.88
C GLU A 202 16.70 -18.42 -20.22
N TRP A 203 16.88 -17.63 -21.27
CA TRP A 203 16.98 -18.16 -22.62
C TRP A 203 18.02 -19.29 -22.57
N ASP A 204 17.57 -20.54 -22.46
CA ASP A 204 18.43 -21.70 -22.64
C ASP A 204 18.83 -21.76 -24.11
N ALA A 205 19.93 -21.06 -24.43
CA ALA A 205 20.53 -21.03 -25.75
C ALA A 205 20.98 -22.43 -26.25
N PHE A 206 20.88 -23.47 -25.42
CA PHE A 206 21.21 -24.85 -25.76
C PHE A 206 20.00 -25.74 -26.08
N SER A 207 18.77 -25.24 -25.88
CA SER A 207 17.53 -25.99 -26.09
C SER A 207 17.21 -26.29 -27.58
N GLU A 208 17.92 -25.68 -28.55
CA GLU A 208 17.74 -25.95 -29.99
C GLU A 208 18.75 -26.96 -30.60
N SER A 209 19.44 -27.78 -29.79
CA SER A 209 20.42 -28.75 -30.34
C SER A 209 19.86 -30.11 -30.76
N TRP A 210 18.53 -30.28 -30.85
CA TRP A 210 17.94 -31.51 -31.41
C TRP A 210 16.81 -31.22 -32.40
N ILE A 211 17.18 -30.88 -33.63
CA ILE A 211 16.34 -31.16 -34.81
C ILE A 211 17.03 -32.32 -35.55
N PRO A 212 16.41 -33.51 -35.60
CA PRO A 212 16.99 -34.72 -36.22
C PRO A 212 17.09 -34.66 -37.74
#